data_AF-C7NAT1-F1
#
_entry.id   AF-C7NAT1-F1
#
_cell.length_a   1.000
_cell.length_b   1.000
_cell.length_c   1.000
_cell.angle_alpha   90.00
_cell.angle_beta   90.00
_cell.angle_gamma   90.00
#
_symmetry.space_group_name_H-M   'P 1'
#
loop_
_entity.id
_entity.type
_entity.pdbx_description
1 polymer ?
#
loop_
_entity_poly.entity_id
_entity_poly.type
_entity_poly.pdbx_seq_one_letter_code
_entity_poly.pdbx_strand_id
1 'polypeptide(L)'
;MLKKILGLTVILMFSIIGFSETDISQIASDYPYKDSAIMATVLGTPANQHYQFKNAKGPKVRKFKTTKKIPEILRQWSDYDYGVWTQNKKAPLMILISGTGSLYSSGLSLYIANVFYDRGYNVITFSSPTTMPYIVSQSKNRYAGYIKDETEQLYSLIQKAVLQEKNNGMKIDKIYTGGYSLGGFQSILIHEMDDRNNRKIGIEKSLLLNSPVSILNSTRKLDDFLVKNGIYDARSLEKYLDTIFSKLMYDKSIRIKDIEFSDLKTSLGKLGLGEKDFEVLIGLMFRFYSANMTFAGEVFSGENAVGRLSHKKSYKRFDSVTEEFKEGLSVSFDEYSTEILYPYLKKNKNPDLSLDDFVNEFDLRHVQSFIDKNNKNIVFITSTDDILLEDEDLDYIKKTFSNRVLIPFGGHTGVLWHKDVSKLMVDKLEEN
;
A
#
# COMPACT_ATOMS: atom_id res chain seq x y z
N MET A 1 41.65 34.92 31.77
CA MET A 1 40.50 33.98 31.79
C MET A 1 39.35 34.37 30.85
N LEU A 2 39.22 35.62 30.38
CA LEU A 2 38.13 36.01 29.45
C LEU A 2 38.25 35.49 28.01
N LYS A 3 39.45 35.18 27.50
CA LYS A 3 39.63 34.68 26.11
C LYS A 3 39.27 33.21 25.89
N LYS A 4 39.12 32.41 26.95
CA LYS A 4 38.69 30.99 26.85
C LYS A 4 37.17 30.81 26.94
N ILE A 5 36.43 31.82 27.40
CA ILE A 5 34.97 31.77 27.52
C ILE A 5 34.30 32.18 26.21
N LEU A 6 34.90 33.12 25.45
CA LEU A 6 34.38 33.57 24.15
C LEU A 6 34.48 32.51 23.03
N GLY A 7 35.43 31.57 23.15
CA GLY A 7 35.58 30.45 22.21
C GLY A 7 34.55 29.34 22.42
N LEU A 8 33.98 29.21 23.62
CA LEU A 8 32.92 28.24 23.90
C LEU A 8 31.53 28.74 23.51
N THR A 9 31.32 30.06 23.42
CA THR A 9 30.02 30.65 23.05
C THR A 9 29.79 30.68 21.54
N VAL A 10 30.85 30.64 20.72
CA VAL A 10 30.74 30.62 19.25
C VAL A 10 30.55 29.20 18.70
N ILE A 11 30.92 28.15 19.44
CA ILE A 11 30.70 26.75 19.05
C ILE A 11 29.28 26.26 19.44
N LEU A 12 28.56 27.00 20.29
CA LEU A 12 27.21 26.65 20.75
C LEU A 12 26.06 27.31 19.96
N MET A 13 26.35 28.06 18.89
CA MET A 13 25.33 28.77 18.08
C MET A 13 25.10 28.21 16.66
N PHE A 14 25.63 27.03 16.34
CA PHE A 14 25.26 26.29 15.12
C PHE A 14 24.59 24.94 15.40
N SER A 15 23.89 24.83 16.53
CA SER A 15 22.87 23.80 16.74
C SER A 15 21.52 24.27 16.19
N ILE A 16 21.52 24.86 14.99
CA ILE A 16 20.30 24.95 14.21
C ILE A 16 20.13 23.55 13.66
N ILE A 17 19.20 22.78 14.26
CA ILE A 17 18.63 21.59 13.63
C ILE A 17 17.86 22.13 12.42
N GLY A 18 18.61 22.49 11.38
CA GLY A 18 18.07 22.75 10.07
C GLY A 18 17.83 21.38 9.48
N PHE A 19 16.56 20.97 9.41
CA PHE A 19 16.18 20.07 8.33
C PHE A 19 16.72 20.70 7.05
N SER A 20 17.72 20.09 6.43
CA SER A 20 18.18 20.52 5.11
C SER A 20 16.94 20.61 4.25
N GLU A 21 16.56 21.81 3.80
CA GLU A 21 15.47 21.96 2.85
C GLU A 21 15.84 21.09 1.65
N THR A 22 15.07 20.02 1.47
CA THR A 22 15.25 19.14 0.33
C THR A 22 14.87 19.97 -0.89
N ASP A 23 15.80 20.20 -1.82
CA ASP A 23 15.49 20.91 -3.05
C ASP A 23 14.60 20.04 -3.94
N ILE A 24 13.29 20.22 -3.77
CA ILE A 24 12.25 19.48 -4.48
C ILE A 24 12.36 19.69 -6.00
N SER A 25 12.87 20.84 -6.45
CA SER A 25 12.94 21.18 -7.88
C SER A 25 13.88 20.26 -8.67
N GLN A 26 14.87 19.65 -8.01
CA GLN A 26 15.83 18.76 -8.63
C GLN A 26 15.42 17.28 -8.56
N ILE A 27 14.55 16.91 -7.61
CA ILE A 27 14.12 15.53 -7.42
C ILE A 27 13.36 15.05 -8.66
N ALA A 28 13.86 13.97 -9.29
CA ALA A 28 13.21 13.36 -10.44
C ALA A 28 12.93 14.38 -11.57
N SER A 29 13.85 15.33 -11.75
CA SER A 29 13.73 16.39 -12.76
C SER A 29 13.68 15.84 -14.20
N ASP A 30 14.09 14.60 -14.44
CA ASP A 30 14.01 13.88 -15.70
C ASP A 30 12.80 12.93 -15.81
N TYR A 31 11.88 12.91 -14.84
CA TYR A 31 10.69 12.05 -14.88
C TYR A 31 9.80 12.39 -16.10
N PRO A 32 9.35 11.39 -16.90
CA PRO A 32 8.70 11.66 -18.19
C PRO A 32 7.18 11.88 -18.13
N TYR A 33 6.53 11.61 -17.00
CA TYR A 33 5.07 11.65 -16.85
C TYR A 33 4.60 12.77 -15.91
N LYS A 34 5.31 13.91 -15.88
CA LYS A 34 5.01 15.00 -14.94
C LYS A 34 3.64 15.64 -15.13
N ASP A 35 3.12 15.58 -16.35
CA ASP A 35 1.88 16.26 -16.73
C ASP A 35 0.63 15.37 -16.60
N SER A 36 0.77 14.10 -16.19
CA SER A 36 -0.38 13.19 -15.97
C SER A 36 -0.12 12.21 -14.83
N ALA A 37 -0.86 12.42 -13.74
CA ALA A 37 -0.88 11.54 -12.58
C ALA A 37 -1.34 10.12 -12.91
N ILE A 38 -2.31 9.98 -13.83
CA ILE A 38 -2.82 8.66 -14.25
C ILE A 38 -1.73 7.90 -15.01
N MET A 39 -1.05 8.54 -15.96
CA MET A 39 0.07 7.91 -16.67
C MET A 39 1.21 7.55 -15.72
N ALA A 40 1.55 8.45 -14.81
CA ALA A 40 2.58 8.21 -13.80
C ALA A 40 2.23 7.00 -12.92
N THR A 41 0.97 6.87 -12.50
CA THR A 41 0.46 5.75 -11.69
C THR A 41 0.57 4.41 -12.41
N VAL A 42 0.15 4.35 -13.68
CA VAL A 42 0.08 3.08 -14.43
C VAL A 42 1.44 2.67 -15.00
N LEU A 43 2.19 3.61 -15.55
CA LEU A 43 3.46 3.32 -16.24
C LEU A 43 4.66 3.32 -15.29
N GLY A 44 4.54 3.99 -14.14
CA GLY A 44 5.60 4.09 -13.14
C GLY A 44 6.81 4.87 -13.65
N THR A 45 7.96 4.67 -13.00
CA THR A 45 9.23 5.21 -13.49
C THR A 45 9.84 4.27 -14.53
N PRO A 46 10.37 4.76 -15.66
CA PRO A 46 11.16 3.96 -16.60
C PRO A 46 12.32 3.22 -15.94
N ALA A 47 12.58 1.98 -16.36
CA ALA A 47 13.59 1.11 -15.76
C ALA A 47 15.03 1.70 -15.78
N ASN A 48 15.37 2.50 -16.79
CA ASN A 48 16.67 3.18 -16.88
C ASN A 48 16.84 4.31 -15.84
N GLN A 49 15.76 4.78 -15.22
CA GLN A 49 15.75 5.77 -14.15
C GLN A 49 15.65 5.16 -12.75
N HIS A 50 15.54 3.83 -12.66
CA HIS A 50 15.54 3.11 -11.39
C HIS A 50 16.90 3.19 -10.68
N TYR A 51 16.86 3.03 -9.36
CA TYR A 51 18.06 2.91 -8.54
C TYR A 51 18.93 1.72 -9.02
N GLN A 52 20.23 1.98 -9.18
CA GLN A 52 21.19 0.97 -9.62
C GLN A 52 21.73 0.21 -8.40
N PHE A 53 21.23 -1.01 -8.20
CA PHE A 53 21.59 -1.84 -7.06
C PHE A 53 23.01 -2.40 -7.16
N LYS A 54 23.74 -2.40 -6.05
CA LYS A 54 25.04 -3.09 -5.95
C LYS A 54 24.87 -4.54 -5.49
N ASN A 55 23.95 -4.78 -4.55
CA ASN A 55 23.76 -6.07 -3.87
C ASN A 55 22.30 -6.55 -3.89
N ALA A 56 21.57 -6.35 -4.99
CA ALA A 56 20.20 -6.83 -5.10
C ALA A 56 20.12 -8.35 -4.98
N LYS A 57 19.12 -8.85 -4.23
CA LYS A 57 18.81 -10.28 -4.15
C LYS A 57 17.34 -10.52 -3.80
N GLY A 58 16.87 -11.73 -4.10
CA GLY A 58 15.57 -12.20 -3.65
C GLY A 58 15.52 -12.44 -2.12
N PRO A 59 14.33 -12.37 -1.51
CA PRO A 59 14.17 -12.64 -0.09
C PRO A 59 14.34 -14.13 0.23
N LYS A 60 14.72 -14.40 1.48
CA LYS A 60 14.38 -15.67 2.11
C LYS A 60 12.90 -15.66 2.47
N VAL A 61 12.13 -16.57 1.87
CA VAL A 61 10.69 -16.67 2.13
C VAL A 61 10.44 -17.41 3.45
N ARG A 62 9.59 -16.83 4.28
CA ARG A 62 9.06 -17.40 5.52
C ARG A 62 7.55 -17.49 5.44
N LYS A 63 6.94 -18.26 6.33
CA LYS A 63 5.50 -18.46 6.32
C LYS A 63 4.87 -18.51 7.69
N PHE A 64 3.67 -17.95 7.77
CA PHE A 64 2.70 -18.20 8.83
C PHE A 64 1.67 -19.20 8.33
N LYS A 65 1.50 -20.29 9.07
CA LYS A 65 0.43 -21.25 8.82
C LYS A 65 -0.86 -20.74 9.47
N THR A 66 -1.99 -20.92 8.81
CA THR A 66 -3.29 -20.69 9.42
C THR A 66 -3.53 -21.63 10.61
N THR A 67 -4.32 -21.18 11.56
CA THR A 67 -4.96 -22.04 12.57
C THR A 67 -6.46 -22.22 12.31
N LYS A 68 -7.00 -21.56 11.27
CA LYS A 68 -8.42 -21.61 10.90
C LYS A 68 -8.70 -22.83 10.03
N LYS A 69 -9.93 -23.36 10.16
CA LYS A 69 -10.47 -24.28 9.15
C LYS A 69 -10.78 -23.48 7.88
N ILE A 70 -10.03 -23.73 6.82
CA ILE A 70 -10.21 -23.05 5.54
C ILE A 70 -11.17 -23.84 4.66
N PRO A 71 -12.19 -23.20 4.07
CA PRO A 71 -13.04 -23.82 3.04
C PRO A 71 -12.21 -24.35 1.87
N GLU A 72 -12.54 -25.54 1.36
CA GLU A 72 -11.76 -26.23 0.31
C GLU A 72 -11.54 -25.39 -0.96
N ILE A 73 -12.50 -24.53 -1.30
CA ILE A 73 -12.39 -23.61 -2.45
C ILE A 73 -11.29 -22.55 -2.24
N LEU A 74 -10.98 -22.19 -0.99
CA LEU A 74 -9.98 -21.17 -0.62
C LEU A 74 -8.63 -21.76 -0.20
N ARG A 75 -8.47 -23.09 -0.21
CA ARG A 75 -7.29 -23.81 0.34
C ARG A 75 -5.93 -23.32 -0.19
N GLN A 76 -5.86 -22.77 -1.39
CA GLN A 76 -4.60 -22.31 -1.99
C GLN A 76 -4.00 -21.09 -1.29
N TRP A 77 -4.81 -20.40 -0.46
CA TRP A 77 -4.42 -19.24 0.32
C TRP A 77 -4.30 -19.56 1.81
N SER A 78 -3.96 -20.82 2.14
CA SER A 78 -3.87 -21.28 3.53
C SER A 78 -2.66 -20.78 4.31
N ASP A 79 -1.63 -20.37 3.59
CA ASP A 79 -0.40 -19.87 4.15
C ASP A 79 -0.26 -18.38 3.84
N TYR A 80 0.36 -17.67 4.78
CA TYR A 80 0.72 -16.27 4.62
C TYR A 80 2.23 -16.11 4.63
N ASP A 81 2.78 -15.86 3.45
CA ASP A 81 4.21 -15.74 3.24
C ASP A 81 4.69 -14.30 3.47
N TYR A 82 5.93 -14.19 3.95
CA TYR A 82 6.65 -12.92 4.12
C TYR A 82 8.11 -13.06 3.69
N GLY A 83 8.70 -11.96 3.23
CA GLY A 83 10.07 -11.91 2.70
C GLY A 83 11.07 -11.39 3.74
N VAL A 84 12.27 -11.96 3.78
CA VAL A 84 13.34 -11.56 4.71
C VAL A 84 14.66 -11.34 3.99
N TRP A 85 15.29 -10.19 4.23
CA TRP A 85 16.66 -9.86 3.85
C TRP A 85 17.49 -9.61 5.11
N THR A 86 18.59 -10.35 5.23
CA THR A 86 19.46 -10.28 6.40
C THR A 86 20.86 -9.77 6.02
N GLN A 87 21.37 -8.83 6.81
CA GLN A 87 22.75 -8.36 6.76
C GLN A 87 23.65 -9.27 7.60
N ASN A 88 24.92 -9.38 7.20
CA ASN A 88 25.90 -10.18 7.94
C ASN A 88 26.32 -9.53 9.27
N LYS A 89 26.13 -8.20 9.38
CA LYS A 89 26.51 -7.39 10.55
C LYS A 89 25.24 -6.89 11.26
N LYS A 90 25.41 -6.36 12.48
CA LYS A 90 24.34 -5.63 13.18
C LYS A 90 23.89 -4.46 12.30
N ALA A 91 22.59 -4.37 12.04
CA ALA A 91 22.03 -3.40 11.09
C ALA A 91 20.62 -2.95 11.53
N PRO A 92 20.16 -1.75 11.11
CA PRO A 92 18.77 -1.36 11.29
C PRO A 92 17.83 -2.34 10.56
N LEU A 93 16.60 -2.47 11.03
CA LEU A 93 15.55 -3.26 10.41
C LEU A 93 14.48 -2.34 9.84
N MET A 94 14.18 -2.48 8.54
CA MET A 94 12.99 -1.93 7.92
C MET A 94 11.89 -3.01 7.82
N ILE A 95 10.75 -2.78 8.47
CA ILE A 95 9.52 -3.55 8.28
C ILE A 95 8.71 -2.84 7.19
N LEU A 96 8.55 -3.49 6.03
CA LEU A 96 7.84 -2.92 4.89
C LEU A 96 6.47 -3.58 4.70
N ILE A 97 5.41 -2.79 4.67
CA ILE A 97 4.03 -3.23 4.45
C ILE A 97 3.59 -2.82 3.04
N SER A 98 3.10 -3.78 2.27
CA SER A 98 2.68 -3.57 0.89
C SER A 98 1.32 -2.85 0.81
N GLY A 99 1.09 -2.11 -0.27
CA GLY A 99 -0.17 -1.42 -0.58
C GLY A 99 -1.30 -2.37 -1.00
N THR A 100 -2.50 -1.84 -1.23
CA THR A 100 -3.72 -2.60 -1.55
C THR A 100 -3.47 -3.65 -2.63
N GLY A 101 -3.93 -4.88 -2.38
CA GLY A 101 -3.80 -6.03 -3.27
C GLY A 101 -2.38 -6.53 -3.52
N SER A 102 -1.35 -5.87 -2.95
CA SER A 102 0.04 -6.18 -3.22
C SER A 102 0.61 -7.22 -2.26
N LEU A 103 1.27 -8.22 -2.82
CA LEU A 103 2.01 -9.22 -2.07
C LEU A 103 3.34 -8.66 -1.55
N TYR A 104 3.92 -9.31 -0.55
CA TYR A 104 5.29 -9.06 -0.08
C TYR A 104 6.32 -9.12 -1.21
N SER A 105 6.03 -9.90 -2.25
CA SER A 105 6.85 -10.14 -3.45
C SER A 105 6.41 -9.33 -4.67
N SER A 106 5.49 -8.37 -4.52
CA SER A 106 5.15 -7.44 -5.61
C SER A 106 6.39 -6.65 -6.05
N GLY A 107 6.38 -6.17 -7.31
CA GLY A 107 7.52 -5.46 -7.88
C GLY A 107 7.99 -4.30 -7.00
N LEU A 108 7.07 -3.43 -6.56
CA LEU A 108 7.42 -2.27 -5.74
C LEU A 108 7.92 -2.67 -4.34
N SER A 109 7.33 -3.70 -3.73
CA SER A 109 7.79 -4.22 -2.43
C SER A 109 9.22 -4.78 -2.53
N LEU A 110 9.52 -5.55 -3.57
CA LEU A 110 10.88 -6.08 -3.82
C LEU A 110 11.87 -4.95 -4.14
N TYR A 111 11.45 -3.95 -4.91
CA TYR A 111 12.26 -2.79 -5.25
C TYR A 111 12.66 -2.01 -4.00
N ILE A 112 11.69 -1.55 -3.20
CA ILE A 112 11.95 -0.80 -1.96
C ILE A 112 12.76 -1.65 -0.97
N ALA A 113 12.45 -2.95 -0.82
CA ALA A 113 13.22 -3.82 0.04
C ALA A 113 14.69 -3.90 -0.37
N ASN A 114 14.98 -3.97 -1.67
CA ASN A 114 16.36 -3.96 -2.15
C ASN A 114 17.03 -2.58 -2.03
N VAL A 115 16.28 -1.47 -2.10
CA VAL A 115 16.82 -0.13 -1.82
C VAL A 115 17.34 -0.06 -0.39
N PHE A 116 16.53 -0.46 0.60
CA PHE A 116 16.95 -0.51 2.00
C PHE A 116 18.05 -1.54 2.25
N TYR A 117 17.95 -2.72 1.63
CA TYR A 117 18.97 -3.76 1.77
C TYR A 117 20.34 -3.31 1.24
N ASP A 118 20.38 -2.67 0.07
CA ASP A 118 21.62 -2.15 -0.53
C ASP A 118 22.23 -1.01 0.33
N ARG A 119 21.38 -0.29 1.07
CA ARG A 119 21.77 0.72 2.06
C ARG A 119 22.18 0.15 3.42
N GLY A 120 22.23 -1.18 3.57
CA GLY A 120 22.73 -1.84 4.77
C GLY A 120 21.68 -2.16 5.83
N TYR A 121 20.40 -2.17 5.48
CA TYR A 121 19.32 -2.56 6.39
C TYR A 121 19.07 -4.08 6.32
N ASN A 122 18.64 -4.67 7.43
CA ASN A 122 17.78 -5.85 7.38
C ASN A 122 16.39 -5.42 6.89
N VAL A 123 15.68 -6.27 6.17
CA VAL A 123 14.33 -5.96 5.70
C VAL A 123 13.40 -7.15 5.93
N ILE A 124 12.18 -6.88 6.40
CA ILE A 124 11.08 -7.85 6.44
C ILE A 124 9.88 -7.25 5.71
N THR A 125 9.41 -7.91 4.65
CA THR A 125 8.29 -7.43 3.83
C THR A 125 7.03 -8.25 4.10
N PHE A 126 5.90 -7.57 4.27
CA PHE A 126 4.57 -8.17 4.45
C PHE A 126 3.64 -7.79 3.29
N SER A 127 2.76 -8.72 2.91
CA SER A 127 1.69 -8.42 1.95
C SER A 127 0.62 -7.55 2.61
N SER A 128 -0.20 -6.89 1.79
CA SER A 128 -1.33 -6.14 2.31
C SER A 128 -2.39 -7.07 2.92
N PRO A 129 -3.11 -6.61 3.96
CA PRO A 129 -4.28 -7.29 4.51
C PRO A 129 -5.46 -7.46 3.54
N THR A 130 -5.39 -6.85 2.36
CA THR A 130 -6.38 -6.98 1.28
C THR A 130 -6.05 -8.09 0.27
N THR A 131 -4.97 -8.84 0.50
CA THR A 131 -4.58 -9.97 -0.36
C THR A 131 -5.27 -11.27 0.07
N MET A 132 -5.63 -12.13 -0.88
CA MET A 132 -6.27 -13.42 -0.58
C MET A 132 -5.48 -14.28 0.42
N PRO A 133 -4.14 -14.45 0.32
CA PRO A 133 -3.35 -15.13 1.36
C PRO A 133 -3.61 -14.60 2.76
N TYR A 134 -3.64 -13.28 2.94
CA TYR A 134 -3.89 -12.68 4.24
C TYR A 134 -5.36 -12.82 4.67
N ILE A 135 -6.32 -12.46 3.81
CA ILE A 135 -7.75 -12.52 4.09
C ILE A 135 -8.14 -13.93 4.56
N VAL A 136 -7.69 -14.95 3.82
CA VAL A 136 -8.07 -16.34 4.07
C VAL A 136 -7.36 -16.92 5.30
N SER A 137 -6.06 -16.70 5.45
CA SER A 137 -5.30 -17.37 6.51
C SER A 137 -5.20 -16.55 7.79
N GLN A 138 -5.09 -15.22 7.72
CA GLN A 138 -4.73 -14.35 8.84
C GLN A 138 -5.87 -13.48 9.39
N SER A 139 -6.72 -12.88 8.54
CA SER A 139 -7.81 -11.99 9.02
C SER A 139 -8.72 -12.68 10.03
N LYS A 140 -8.95 -12.05 11.19
CA LYS A 140 -9.81 -12.61 12.24
C LYS A 140 -11.30 -12.44 11.95
N ASN A 141 -11.64 -11.65 10.95
CA ASN A 141 -13.01 -11.39 10.53
C ASN A 141 -13.39 -12.32 9.39
N ARG A 142 -14.69 -12.60 9.25
CA ARG A 142 -15.20 -13.28 8.05
C ARG A 142 -15.11 -12.34 6.86
N TYR A 143 -15.66 -11.14 7.00
CA TYR A 143 -15.44 -10.03 6.07
C TYR A 143 -14.22 -9.23 6.52
N ALA A 144 -13.13 -9.35 5.78
CA ALA A 144 -11.85 -8.72 6.11
C ALA A 144 -11.84 -7.20 5.80
N GLY A 145 -10.77 -6.52 6.20
CA GLY A 145 -10.53 -5.12 5.82
C GLY A 145 -11.01 -4.09 6.83
N TYR A 146 -11.47 -4.51 8.00
CA TYR A 146 -11.67 -3.59 9.12
C TYR A 146 -10.32 -3.14 9.67
N ILE A 147 -9.92 -1.91 9.34
CA ILE A 147 -8.53 -1.44 9.47
C ILE A 147 -7.96 -1.60 10.88
N LYS A 148 -8.78 -1.43 11.91
CA LYS A 148 -8.43 -1.66 13.32
C LYS A 148 -8.04 -3.12 13.59
N ASP A 149 -8.95 -4.06 13.34
CA ASP A 149 -8.71 -5.49 13.54
C ASP A 149 -7.54 -6.00 12.68
N GLU A 150 -7.43 -5.50 11.44
CA GLU A 150 -6.33 -5.89 10.55
C GLU A 150 -4.98 -5.34 11.01
N THR A 151 -4.94 -4.13 11.56
CA THR A 151 -3.73 -3.56 12.18
C THR A 151 -3.31 -4.39 13.39
N GLU A 152 -4.25 -4.76 14.26
CA GLU A 152 -3.95 -5.57 15.44
C GLU A 152 -3.37 -6.95 15.07
N GLN A 153 -3.96 -7.60 14.07
CA GLN A 153 -3.48 -8.88 13.60
C GLN A 153 -2.11 -8.76 12.91
N LEU A 154 -1.93 -7.76 12.04
CA LEU A 154 -0.66 -7.52 11.36
C LEU A 154 0.46 -7.19 12.37
N TYR A 155 0.18 -6.39 13.39
CA TYR A 155 1.12 -6.11 14.49
C TYR A 155 1.60 -7.40 15.17
N SER A 156 0.67 -8.32 15.49
CA SER A 156 1.02 -9.61 16.08
C SER A 156 1.91 -10.45 15.16
N LEU A 157 1.65 -10.45 13.85
CA LEU A 157 2.46 -11.16 12.87
C LEU A 157 3.85 -10.55 12.73
N ILE A 158 3.96 -9.22 12.68
CA ILE A 158 5.23 -8.51 12.66
C ILE A 158 6.05 -8.84 13.90
N GLN A 159 5.44 -8.76 15.10
CA GLN A 159 6.11 -9.11 16.34
C GLN A 159 6.69 -10.53 16.31
N LYS A 160 5.89 -11.50 15.84
CA LYS A 160 6.33 -12.91 15.70
C LYS A 160 7.47 -13.06 14.70
N ALA A 161 7.40 -12.40 13.54
CA ALA A 161 8.46 -12.45 12.53
C ALA A 161 9.77 -11.87 13.06
N VAL A 162 9.71 -10.70 13.71
CA VAL A 162 10.89 -10.05 14.30
C VAL A 162 11.53 -10.94 15.35
N LEU A 163 10.74 -11.54 16.25
CA LEU A 163 11.25 -12.48 17.25
C LEU A 163 11.88 -13.72 16.61
N GLN A 164 11.20 -14.30 15.61
CA GLN A 164 11.70 -15.47 14.88
C GLN A 164 13.03 -15.19 14.18
N GLU A 165 13.18 -14.03 13.52
CA GLU A 165 14.42 -13.71 12.83
C GLU A 165 15.56 -13.34 13.80
N LYS A 166 15.27 -12.70 14.95
CA LYS A 166 16.24 -12.55 16.05
C LYS A 166 16.75 -13.92 16.52
N ASN A 167 15.85 -14.88 16.74
CA ASN A 167 16.21 -16.25 17.14
C ASN A 167 17.00 -16.99 16.05
N ASN A 168 16.79 -16.65 14.78
CA ASN A 168 17.57 -17.15 13.65
C ASN A 168 18.90 -16.41 13.42
N GLY A 169 19.32 -15.56 14.35
CA GLY A 169 20.62 -14.87 14.33
C GLY A 169 20.63 -13.49 13.68
N MET A 170 19.47 -12.93 13.30
CA MET A 170 19.40 -11.55 12.79
C MET A 170 19.79 -10.56 13.91
N LYS A 171 20.85 -9.78 13.65
CA LYS A 171 21.35 -8.76 14.59
C LYS A 171 20.76 -7.40 14.22
N ILE A 172 19.89 -6.88 15.08
CA ILE A 172 19.14 -5.65 14.84
C ILE A 172 19.71 -4.51 15.72
N ASP A 173 19.89 -3.33 15.12
CA ASP A 173 20.26 -2.10 15.82
C ASP A 173 19.05 -1.26 16.23
N LYS A 174 18.31 -0.79 15.22
CA LYS A 174 17.08 0.01 15.33
C LYS A 174 15.98 -0.62 14.51
N ILE A 175 14.72 -0.32 14.80
CA ILE A 175 13.57 -0.84 14.04
C ILE A 175 12.74 0.31 13.50
N TYR A 176 12.44 0.24 12.21
CA TYR A 176 11.56 1.15 11.50
C TYR A 176 10.44 0.37 10.86
N THR A 177 9.30 1.03 10.68
CA THR A 177 8.18 0.54 9.90
C THR A 177 7.94 1.46 8.72
N GLY A 178 7.44 0.93 7.62
CA GLY A 178 7.09 1.75 6.47
C GLY A 178 6.21 0.99 5.51
N GLY A 179 5.69 1.70 4.52
CA GLY A 179 4.89 1.11 3.49
C GLY A 179 4.46 2.14 2.46
N TYR A 180 3.84 1.65 1.39
CA TYR A 180 3.28 2.49 0.35
C TYR A 180 1.76 2.33 0.28
N SER A 181 1.05 3.38 -0.13
CA SER A 181 -0.42 3.37 -0.23
C SER A 181 -1.05 2.95 1.11
N LEU A 182 -2.00 2.00 1.10
CA LEU A 182 -2.57 1.40 2.32
C LEU A 182 -1.49 0.89 3.31
N GLY A 183 -0.36 0.38 2.82
CA GLY A 183 0.74 -0.06 3.67
C GLY A 183 1.42 1.09 4.41
N GLY A 184 1.46 2.29 3.81
CA GLY A 184 1.92 3.51 4.46
C GLY A 184 0.99 3.89 5.62
N PHE A 185 -0.32 3.92 5.36
CA PHE A 185 -1.35 4.14 6.37
C PHE A 185 -1.24 3.11 7.52
N GLN A 186 -1.09 1.82 7.20
CA GLN A 186 -0.92 0.79 8.22
C GLN A 186 0.39 0.93 8.98
N SER A 187 1.47 1.37 8.36
CA SER A 187 2.77 1.51 9.03
C SER A 187 2.71 2.47 10.21
N ILE A 188 1.96 3.58 10.10
CA ILE A 188 1.79 4.52 11.20
C ILE A 188 0.87 3.97 12.30
N LEU A 189 -0.20 3.26 11.94
CA LEU A 189 -1.04 2.60 12.93
C LEU A 189 -0.28 1.49 13.69
N ILE A 190 0.61 0.78 13.01
CA ILE A 190 1.51 -0.21 13.63
C ILE A 190 2.49 0.47 14.59
N HIS A 191 3.02 1.64 14.23
CA HIS A 191 3.90 2.43 15.12
C HIS A 191 3.15 2.92 16.36
N GLU A 192 1.94 3.45 16.17
CA GLU A 192 1.05 3.89 17.25
C GLU A 192 0.71 2.72 18.19
N MET A 193 0.40 1.56 17.62
CA MET A 193 0.10 0.35 18.38
C MET A 193 1.33 -0.16 19.14
N ASP A 194 2.54 -0.02 18.62
CA ASP A 194 3.78 -0.35 19.35
C ASP A 194 3.97 0.57 20.56
N ASP A 195 3.74 1.89 20.43
CA ASP A 195 3.83 2.85 21.55
C ASP A 195 2.84 2.49 22.67
N ARG A 196 1.58 2.19 22.31
CA ARG A 196 0.55 1.73 23.26
C ARG A 196 0.88 0.39 23.92
N ASN A 197 1.61 -0.49 23.24
CA ASN A 197 1.92 -1.84 23.72
C ASN A 197 3.30 -1.95 24.39
N ASN A 198 3.77 -0.90 25.05
CA ASN A 198 5.06 -0.85 25.74
C ASN A 198 6.26 -1.12 24.82
N ARG A 199 6.18 -0.73 23.55
CA ARG A 199 7.27 -0.82 22.57
C ARG A 199 7.84 -2.24 22.43
N LYS A 200 6.95 -3.25 22.37
CA LYS A 200 7.32 -4.67 22.27
C LYS A 200 8.13 -4.99 21.02
N ILE A 201 7.86 -4.30 19.91
CA ILE A 201 8.68 -4.37 18.70
C ILE A 201 9.84 -3.39 18.84
N GLY A 202 9.59 -2.16 19.31
CA GLY A 202 10.61 -1.13 19.51
C GLY A 202 10.78 -0.23 18.30
N ILE A 203 9.67 0.12 17.64
CA ILE A 203 9.65 0.97 16.43
C ILE A 203 10.08 2.40 16.81
N GLU A 204 11.05 2.93 16.07
CA GLU A 204 11.57 4.28 16.27
C GLU A 204 10.97 5.30 15.31
N LYS A 205 10.72 4.89 14.06
CA LYS A 205 10.19 5.76 13.00
C LYS A 205 9.27 5.01 12.05
N SER A 206 8.38 5.78 11.42
CA SER A 206 7.47 5.32 10.36
C SER A 206 7.69 6.08 9.06
N LEU A 207 7.74 5.35 7.93
CA LEU A 207 7.86 5.90 6.58
C LEU A 207 6.56 5.67 5.79
N LEU A 208 5.88 6.76 5.45
CA LEU A 208 4.61 6.77 4.72
C LEU A 208 4.89 7.22 3.28
N LEU A 209 4.75 6.30 2.32
CA LEU A 209 4.97 6.59 0.90
C LEU A 209 3.62 6.62 0.16
N ASN A 210 3.26 7.75 -0.45
CA ASN A 210 1.97 7.92 -1.15
C ASN A 210 0.79 7.37 -0.31
N SER A 211 0.81 7.61 1.00
CA SER A 211 -0.22 7.12 1.91
C SER A 211 -1.50 7.94 1.73
N PRO A 212 -2.68 7.32 1.65
CA PRO A 212 -3.93 8.07 1.74
C PRO A 212 -4.06 8.72 3.13
N VAL A 213 -4.84 9.80 3.21
CA VAL A 213 -5.27 10.39 4.48
C VAL A 213 -6.58 9.76 4.93
N SER A 214 -7.55 9.62 4.02
CA SER A 214 -8.80 8.86 4.21
C SER A 214 -8.88 7.71 3.23
N ILE A 215 -8.92 6.47 3.74
CA ILE A 215 -9.04 5.27 2.90
C ILE A 215 -10.38 5.27 2.16
N LEU A 216 -11.47 5.64 2.83
CA LEU A 216 -12.81 5.58 2.23
C LEU A 216 -13.00 6.64 1.13
N ASN A 217 -12.46 7.85 1.29
CA ASN A 217 -12.46 8.85 0.22
C ASN A 217 -11.62 8.35 -0.97
N SER A 218 -10.43 7.82 -0.69
CA SER A 218 -9.55 7.27 -1.73
C SER A 218 -10.24 6.18 -2.55
N THR A 219 -10.95 5.26 -1.89
CA THR A 219 -11.67 4.18 -2.59
C THR A 219 -12.84 4.70 -3.44
N ARG A 220 -13.56 5.73 -2.97
CA ARG A 220 -14.62 6.38 -3.77
C ARG A 220 -14.07 6.97 -5.06
N LYS A 221 -12.95 7.70 -4.99
CA LYS A 221 -12.29 8.28 -6.17
C LYS A 221 -11.89 7.23 -7.20
N LEU A 222 -11.40 6.08 -6.73
CA LEU A 222 -11.01 4.96 -7.58
C LEU A 222 -12.23 4.27 -8.21
N ASP A 223 -13.31 4.12 -7.45
CA ASP A 223 -14.58 3.59 -7.96
C ASP A 223 -15.19 4.53 -9.02
N ASP A 224 -15.07 5.85 -8.83
CA ASP A 224 -15.56 6.87 -9.76
C ASP A 224 -14.86 6.83 -11.12
N PHE A 225 -13.64 6.28 -11.22
CA PHE A 225 -12.96 6.08 -12.50
C PHE A 225 -13.71 5.13 -13.44
N LEU A 226 -14.47 4.17 -12.91
CA LEU A 226 -15.34 3.32 -13.72
C LEU A 226 -16.61 4.07 -14.13
N VAL A 227 -17.27 4.71 -13.16
CA VAL A 227 -18.54 5.43 -13.35
C VAL A 227 -18.39 6.54 -14.39
N LYS A 228 -17.32 7.34 -14.30
CA LYS A 228 -17.05 8.45 -15.24
C LYS A 228 -16.74 7.98 -16.66
N ASN A 229 -16.28 6.74 -16.81
CA ASN A 229 -15.98 6.11 -18.09
C ASN A 229 -17.12 5.18 -18.56
N GLY A 230 -18.31 5.27 -17.95
CA GLY A 230 -19.52 4.58 -18.39
C GLY A 230 -19.59 3.10 -17.99
N ILE A 231 -18.81 2.68 -17.00
CA ILE A 231 -18.79 1.31 -16.48
C ILE A 231 -19.51 1.29 -15.13
N TYR A 232 -20.70 0.70 -15.13
CA TYR A 232 -21.61 0.65 -13.97
C TYR A 232 -21.87 -0.79 -13.49
N ASP A 233 -21.80 -1.76 -14.40
CA ASP A 233 -22.08 -3.17 -14.16
C ASP A 233 -21.20 -4.08 -15.04
N ALA A 234 -21.29 -5.40 -14.83
CA ALA A 234 -20.54 -6.38 -15.60
C ALA A 234 -20.80 -6.30 -17.12
N ARG A 235 -22.00 -5.92 -17.56
CA ARG A 235 -22.35 -5.81 -18.99
C ARG A 235 -21.69 -4.59 -19.64
N SER A 236 -21.67 -3.46 -18.94
CA SER A 236 -20.97 -2.26 -19.41
C SER A 236 -19.45 -2.47 -19.45
N LEU A 237 -18.89 -3.22 -18.51
CA LEU A 237 -17.49 -3.64 -18.54
C LEU A 237 -17.21 -4.58 -19.73
N GLU A 238 -18.07 -5.56 -19.98
CA GLU A 238 -17.96 -6.46 -21.14
C GLU A 238 -17.93 -5.67 -22.45
N LYS A 239 -18.87 -4.75 -22.65
CA LYS A 239 -18.90 -3.86 -23.83
C LYS A 239 -17.63 -3.02 -23.96
N TYR A 240 -17.09 -2.54 -22.83
CA TYR A 240 -15.86 -1.76 -22.82
C TYR A 240 -14.67 -2.60 -23.29
N LEU A 241 -14.52 -3.80 -22.72
CA LEU A 241 -13.47 -4.75 -23.11
C LEU A 241 -13.62 -5.18 -24.57
N ASP A 242 -14.84 -5.48 -25.03
CA ASP A 242 -15.12 -5.81 -26.44
C ASP A 242 -14.68 -4.69 -27.38
N THR A 243 -14.85 -3.43 -26.98
CA THR A 243 -14.40 -2.27 -27.76
C THR A 243 -12.88 -2.23 -27.87
N ILE A 244 -12.17 -2.44 -26.76
CA ILE A 244 -10.69 -2.51 -26.75
C ILE A 244 -10.20 -3.70 -27.59
N PHE A 245 -10.75 -4.90 -27.37
CA PHE A 245 -10.34 -6.10 -28.10
C PHE A 245 -10.66 -5.99 -29.59
N SER A 246 -11.81 -5.45 -29.97
CA SER A 246 -12.16 -5.22 -31.36
C SER A 246 -11.17 -4.26 -32.01
N LYS A 247 -10.79 -3.18 -31.33
CA LYS A 247 -9.76 -2.26 -31.82
C LYS A 247 -8.42 -2.96 -32.03
N LEU A 248 -7.96 -3.75 -31.06
CA LEU A 248 -6.73 -4.52 -31.15
C LEU A 248 -6.73 -5.56 -32.28
N MET A 249 -7.86 -6.23 -32.50
CA MET A 249 -7.98 -7.32 -33.48
C MET A 249 -8.18 -6.81 -34.91
N TYR A 250 -8.92 -5.73 -35.11
CA TYR A 250 -9.30 -5.25 -36.43
C TYR A 250 -8.43 -4.10 -36.95
N ASP A 251 -7.67 -3.41 -36.10
CA ASP A 251 -6.73 -2.38 -36.53
C ASP A 251 -5.44 -3.00 -37.09
N LYS A 252 -5.37 -3.10 -38.42
CA LYS A 252 -4.22 -3.66 -39.16
C LYS A 252 -2.93 -2.83 -39.02
N SER A 253 -2.99 -1.64 -38.43
CA SER A 253 -1.80 -0.83 -38.15
C SER A 253 -1.06 -1.31 -36.91
N ILE A 254 -1.73 -2.01 -35.99
CA ILE A 254 -1.15 -2.56 -34.77
C ILE A 254 -0.45 -3.89 -35.10
N ARG A 255 0.87 -3.97 -34.91
CA ARG A 255 1.62 -5.23 -35.03
C ARG A 255 2.26 -5.58 -33.70
N ILE A 256 2.38 -6.88 -33.39
CA ILE A 256 3.01 -7.37 -32.15
C ILE A 256 4.43 -6.79 -31.97
N LYS A 257 5.17 -6.62 -33.08
CA LYS A 257 6.51 -6.00 -33.06
C LYS A 257 6.54 -4.53 -32.64
N ASP A 258 5.39 -3.86 -32.62
CA ASP A 258 5.27 -2.45 -32.25
C ASP A 258 5.13 -2.27 -30.72
N ILE A 259 5.04 -3.38 -29.97
CA ILE A 259 5.03 -3.43 -28.51
C ILE A 259 6.47 -3.60 -28.02
N GLU A 260 7.06 -2.50 -27.58
CA GLU A 260 8.37 -2.48 -26.93
C GLU A 260 8.19 -2.27 -25.42
N PHE A 261 8.56 -3.27 -24.63
CA PHE A 261 8.48 -3.19 -23.16
C PHE A 261 9.39 -2.11 -22.55
N SER A 262 10.42 -1.68 -23.28
CA SER A 262 11.30 -0.57 -22.88
C SER A 262 10.67 0.82 -23.06
N ASP A 263 9.65 0.96 -23.91
CA ASP A 263 8.88 2.19 -24.12
C ASP A 263 7.37 1.88 -24.10
N LEU A 264 6.88 1.61 -22.89
CA LEU A 264 5.48 1.29 -22.63
C LEU A 264 4.54 2.43 -23.02
N LYS A 265 4.95 3.70 -22.89
CA LYS A 265 4.13 4.85 -23.29
C LYS A 265 3.83 4.80 -24.78
N THR A 266 4.87 4.71 -25.61
CA THR A 266 4.72 4.65 -27.06
C THR A 266 3.98 3.39 -27.47
N SER A 267 4.27 2.26 -26.84
CA SER A 267 3.59 0.98 -27.12
C SER A 267 2.09 1.05 -26.82
N LEU A 268 1.70 1.53 -25.64
CA LEU A 268 0.28 1.66 -25.26
C LEU A 268 -0.43 2.73 -26.08
N GLY A 269 0.25 3.82 -26.43
CA GLY A 269 -0.26 4.81 -27.37
C GLY A 269 -0.52 4.24 -28.76
N LYS A 270 0.35 3.36 -29.28
CA LYS A 270 0.12 2.63 -30.54
C LYS A 270 -1.02 1.62 -30.45
N LEU A 271 -1.25 1.03 -29.28
CA LEU A 271 -2.45 0.23 -29.00
C LEU A 271 -3.71 1.10 -28.90
N GLY A 272 -3.55 2.42 -28.99
CA GLY A 272 -4.61 3.40 -28.92
C GLY A 272 -5.26 3.47 -27.53
N LEU A 273 -4.51 3.10 -26.49
CA LEU A 273 -4.90 3.25 -25.10
C LEU A 273 -4.49 4.64 -24.62
N GLY A 274 -5.45 5.36 -24.05
CA GLY A 274 -5.27 6.69 -23.50
C GLY A 274 -5.49 6.74 -21.99
N GLU A 275 -5.51 7.95 -21.46
CA GLU A 275 -5.69 8.20 -20.02
C GLU A 275 -7.01 7.62 -19.49
N LYS A 276 -8.10 7.70 -20.26
CA LYS A 276 -9.38 7.07 -19.92
C LYS A 276 -9.28 5.56 -19.74
N ASP A 277 -8.49 4.88 -20.58
CA ASP A 277 -8.27 3.44 -20.46
C ASP A 277 -7.48 3.10 -19.20
N PHE A 278 -6.53 3.94 -18.82
CA PHE A 278 -5.76 3.78 -17.60
C PHE A 278 -6.60 4.04 -16.33
N GLU A 279 -7.51 5.01 -16.36
CA GLU A 279 -8.49 5.21 -15.30
C GLU A 279 -9.37 3.96 -15.11
N VAL A 280 -9.88 3.40 -16.22
CA VAL A 280 -10.67 2.18 -16.18
C VAL A 280 -9.87 1.01 -15.61
N LEU A 281 -8.62 0.82 -16.04
CA LEU A 281 -7.75 -0.23 -15.51
C LEU A 281 -7.51 -0.08 -14.01
N ILE A 282 -7.28 1.14 -13.53
CA ILE A 282 -7.14 1.43 -12.11
C ILE A 282 -8.45 1.05 -11.39
N GLY A 283 -9.59 1.58 -11.80
CA GLY A 283 -10.87 1.31 -11.14
C GLY A 283 -11.24 -0.19 -11.14
N LEU A 284 -10.97 -0.88 -12.25
CA LEU A 284 -11.22 -2.32 -12.38
C LEU A 284 -10.35 -3.12 -11.40
N MET A 285 -9.08 -2.77 -11.25
CA MET A 285 -8.17 -3.42 -10.29
C MET A 285 -8.71 -3.32 -8.85
N PHE A 286 -9.30 -2.19 -8.47
CA PHE A 286 -9.93 -2.05 -7.16
C PHE A 286 -11.24 -2.84 -7.04
N ARG A 287 -12.06 -2.92 -8.10
CA ARG A 287 -13.21 -3.85 -8.14
C ARG A 287 -12.81 -5.31 -7.96
N PHE A 288 -11.66 -5.73 -8.49
CA PHE A 288 -11.13 -7.07 -8.25
C PHE A 288 -10.82 -7.31 -6.76
N TYR A 289 -10.33 -6.31 -6.05
CA TYR A 289 -10.03 -6.43 -4.62
C TYR A 289 -11.30 -6.48 -3.77
N SER A 290 -12.29 -5.62 -4.03
CA SER A 290 -13.59 -5.68 -3.35
C SER A 290 -14.33 -7.00 -3.64
N ALA A 291 -14.27 -7.50 -4.88
CA ALA A 291 -14.83 -8.80 -5.26
C ALA A 291 -14.19 -9.95 -4.46
N ASN A 292 -12.86 -9.97 -4.34
CA ASN A 292 -12.14 -10.97 -3.55
C ASN A 292 -12.53 -10.93 -2.07
N MET A 293 -12.62 -9.73 -1.48
CA MET A 293 -13.02 -9.54 -0.09
C MET A 293 -14.46 -10.00 0.16
N THR A 294 -15.37 -9.65 -0.75
CA THR A 294 -16.78 -10.08 -0.72
C THR A 294 -16.88 -11.60 -0.82
N PHE A 295 -16.23 -12.20 -1.83
CA PHE A 295 -16.26 -13.64 -2.04
C PHE A 295 -15.72 -14.41 -0.86
N ALA A 296 -14.54 -14.04 -0.34
CA ALA A 296 -13.98 -14.69 0.85
C ALA A 296 -14.93 -14.58 2.05
N GLY A 297 -15.51 -13.40 2.28
CA GLY A 297 -16.44 -13.17 3.39
C GLY A 297 -17.73 -13.95 3.29
N GLU A 298 -18.32 -14.06 2.10
CA GLU A 298 -19.49 -14.88 1.83
C GLU A 298 -19.17 -16.37 2.06
N VAL A 299 -18.06 -16.86 1.52
CA VAL A 299 -17.62 -18.26 1.66
C VAL A 299 -17.35 -18.63 3.12
N PHE A 300 -16.73 -17.75 3.92
CA PHE A 300 -16.54 -17.99 5.36
C PHE A 300 -17.83 -17.87 6.16
N SER A 301 -18.82 -17.12 5.67
CA SER A 301 -20.09 -16.92 6.36
C SER A 301 -21.14 -17.99 6.05
N GLY A 302 -21.05 -18.63 4.88
CA GLY A 302 -21.98 -19.67 4.44
C GLY A 302 -23.43 -19.19 4.49
N GLU A 303 -24.29 -19.94 5.18
CA GLU A 303 -25.71 -19.58 5.39
C GLU A 303 -25.92 -18.22 6.10
N ASN A 304 -24.91 -17.71 6.79
CA ASN A 304 -24.97 -16.41 7.47
C ASN A 304 -24.37 -15.26 6.65
N ALA A 305 -24.08 -15.48 5.37
CA ALA A 305 -23.57 -14.45 4.48
C ALA A 305 -24.60 -13.31 4.29
N VAL A 306 -24.11 -12.12 3.91
CA VAL A 306 -24.98 -10.97 3.61
C VAL A 306 -25.85 -11.27 2.39
N GLY A 307 -25.34 -12.08 1.45
CA GLY A 307 -26.08 -12.51 0.26
C GLY A 307 -25.97 -11.50 -0.88
N ARG A 308 -24.79 -10.92 -1.06
CA ARG A 308 -24.44 -10.02 -2.18
C ARG A 308 -24.00 -10.77 -3.42
N LEU A 309 -23.52 -12.01 -3.25
CA LEU A 309 -23.20 -12.91 -4.35
C LEU A 309 -24.29 -13.99 -4.46
N SER A 310 -24.06 -14.93 -5.37
CA SER A 310 -24.94 -16.01 -5.76
C SER A 310 -25.63 -16.69 -4.57
N HIS A 311 -26.78 -17.32 -4.81
CA HIS A 311 -27.51 -18.05 -3.76
C HIS A 311 -26.73 -19.24 -3.19
N LYS A 312 -25.52 -19.54 -3.68
CA LYS A 312 -24.71 -20.66 -3.23
C LYS A 312 -24.08 -20.39 -1.86
N LYS A 313 -24.43 -21.25 -0.89
CA LYS A 313 -23.98 -21.14 0.51
C LYS A 313 -22.89 -22.12 0.90
N SER A 314 -22.52 -23.04 0.01
CA SER A 314 -21.47 -24.03 0.23
C SER A 314 -20.71 -24.32 -1.06
N TYR A 315 -19.40 -24.45 -0.97
CA TYR A 315 -18.49 -24.61 -2.11
C TYR A 315 -17.63 -25.85 -1.94
N LYS A 316 -17.59 -26.68 -2.98
CA LYS A 316 -16.62 -27.77 -3.11
C LYS A 316 -15.32 -27.24 -3.74
N ARG A 317 -14.27 -28.05 -3.66
CA ARG A 317 -12.91 -27.72 -4.11
C ARG A 317 -12.78 -27.22 -5.56
N PHE A 318 -13.63 -27.71 -6.46
CA PHE A 318 -13.55 -27.48 -7.91
C PHE A 318 -14.83 -26.87 -8.49
N ASP A 319 -15.66 -26.31 -7.62
CA ASP A 319 -16.84 -25.61 -8.09
C ASP A 319 -16.43 -24.38 -8.90
N SER A 320 -17.15 -24.11 -9.99
CA SER A 320 -17.02 -22.84 -10.69
C SER A 320 -17.45 -21.70 -9.77
N VAL A 321 -16.69 -20.61 -9.81
CA VAL A 321 -16.96 -19.34 -9.10
C VAL A 321 -17.19 -18.18 -10.08
N THR A 322 -17.56 -18.51 -11.32
CA THR A 322 -17.64 -17.54 -12.42
C THR A 322 -18.76 -16.53 -12.19
N GLU A 323 -19.92 -16.98 -11.69
CA GLU A 323 -21.05 -16.08 -11.43
C GLU A 323 -20.77 -15.19 -10.22
N GLU A 324 -20.23 -15.74 -9.14
CA GLU A 324 -19.79 -14.99 -7.96
C GLU A 324 -18.74 -13.94 -8.33
N PHE A 325 -17.85 -14.26 -9.26
CA PHE A 325 -16.86 -13.32 -9.76
C PHE A 325 -17.51 -12.15 -10.52
N LYS A 326 -18.46 -12.43 -11.44
CA LYS A 326 -19.19 -11.40 -12.18
C LYS A 326 -20.01 -10.48 -11.25
N GLU A 327 -20.71 -11.07 -10.29
CA GLU A 327 -21.48 -10.32 -9.29
C GLU A 327 -20.54 -9.52 -8.38
N GLY A 328 -19.42 -10.10 -7.97
CA GLY A 328 -18.41 -9.44 -7.16
C GLY A 328 -17.85 -8.18 -7.81
N LEU A 329 -17.68 -8.17 -9.14
CA LEU A 329 -17.22 -6.98 -9.88
C LEU A 329 -18.21 -5.81 -9.83
N SER A 330 -19.50 -6.05 -9.56
CA SER A 330 -20.45 -4.96 -9.34
C SER A 330 -20.35 -4.34 -7.94
N VAL A 331 -19.71 -5.01 -6.99
CA VAL A 331 -19.57 -4.51 -5.62
C VAL A 331 -18.41 -3.51 -5.55
N SER A 332 -18.73 -2.24 -5.37
CA SER A 332 -17.76 -1.18 -5.10
C SER A 332 -17.08 -1.33 -3.73
N PHE A 333 -15.98 -0.61 -3.52
CA PHE A 333 -15.39 -0.54 -2.18
C PHE A 333 -16.27 0.23 -1.22
N ASP A 334 -16.95 1.28 -1.68
CA ASP A 334 -17.92 2.01 -0.87
C ASP A 334 -19.05 1.07 -0.40
N GLU A 335 -19.70 0.33 -1.31
CA GLU A 335 -20.73 -0.65 -0.98
C GLU A 335 -20.18 -1.79 -0.09
N TYR A 336 -18.98 -2.30 -0.37
CA TYR A 336 -18.35 -3.29 0.50
C TYR A 336 -18.20 -2.75 1.92
N SER A 337 -17.72 -1.51 2.07
CA SER A 337 -17.48 -0.92 3.38
C SER A 337 -18.77 -0.63 4.15
N THR A 338 -19.78 -0.04 3.50
CA THR A 338 -20.98 0.49 4.15
C THR A 338 -22.15 -0.50 4.20
N GLU A 339 -22.28 -1.39 3.21
CA GLU A 339 -23.40 -2.34 3.11
C GLU A 339 -23.02 -3.77 3.52
N ILE A 340 -21.74 -4.11 3.58
CA ILE A 340 -21.26 -5.45 3.95
C ILE A 340 -20.48 -5.42 5.26
N LEU A 341 -19.34 -4.73 5.28
CA LEU A 341 -18.41 -4.75 6.39
C LEU A 341 -19.00 -4.06 7.64
N TYR A 342 -19.50 -2.83 7.51
CA TYR A 342 -20.08 -2.09 8.62
C TYR A 342 -21.26 -2.84 9.29
N PRO A 343 -22.29 -3.33 8.56
CA PRO A 343 -23.37 -4.10 9.16
C PRO A 343 -22.90 -5.40 9.80
N TYR A 344 -21.92 -6.08 9.18
CA TYR A 344 -21.29 -7.28 9.77
C TYR A 344 -20.63 -6.97 11.11
N LEU A 345 -19.83 -5.91 11.19
CA LEU A 345 -19.14 -5.51 12.42
C LEU A 345 -20.14 -5.08 13.50
N LYS A 346 -21.14 -4.28 13.13
CA LYS A 346 -22.18 -3.85 14.07
C LYS A 346 -22.92 -5.05 14.67
N LYS A 347 -23.32 -6.01 13.83
CA LYS A 347 -24.06 -7.20 14.27
C LYS A 347 -23.21 -8.17 15.11
N ASN A 348 -21.93 -8.36 14.78
CA ASN A 348 -21.13 -9.48 15.31
C ASN A 348 -19.99 -9.05 16.25
N LYS A 349 -19.61 -7.77 16.30
CA LYS A 349 -18.48 -7.28 17.09
C LYS A 349 -18.89 -6.21 18.08
N ASN A 350 -19.58 -5.17 17.61
CA ASN A 350 -19.94 -4.03 18.45
C ASN A 350 -21.32 -3.46 18.03
N PRO A 351 -22.42 -3.84 18.71
CA PRO A 351 -23.76 -3.33 18.43
C PRO A 351 -23.87 -1.79 18.47
N ASP A 352 -23.04 -1.15 19.29
CA ASP A 352 -23.03 0.30 19.50
C ASP A 352 -22.12 1.04 18.50
N LEU A 353 -21.48 0.35 17.56
CA LEU A 353 -20.62 0.97 16.55
C LEU A 353 -21.45 1.94 15.69
N SER A 354 -21.18 3.24 15.82
CA SER A 354 -21.76 4.26 14.95
C SER A 354 -21.07 4.25 13.58
N LEU A 355 -21.76 4.77 12.56
CA LEU A 355 -21.14 4.90 11.23
C LEU A 355 -19.97 5.89 11.26
N ASP A 356 -20.10 6.97 12.04
CA ASP A 356 -19.05 7.98 12.19
C ASP A 356 -17.80 7.38 12.85
N ASP A 357 -17.95 6.58 13.91
CA ASP A 357 -16.80 5.89 14.53
C ASP A 357 -16.14 4.92 13.55
N PHE A 358 -16.94 4.18 12.78
CA PHE A 358 -16.44 3.28 11.75
C PHE A 358 -15.63 4.04 10.70
N VAL A 359 -16.19 5.11 10.12
CA VAL A 359 -15.53 5.95 9.09
C VAL A 359 -14.25 6.58 9.65
N ASN A 360 -14.31 7.11 10.87
CA ASN A 360 -13.18 7.75 11.52
C ASN A 360 -11.98 6.80 11.64
N GLU A 361 -12.19 5.52 11.92
CA GLU A 361 -11.07 4.56 12.02
C GLU A 361 -10.29 4.36 10.71
N PHE A 362 -10.86 4.72 9.55
CA PHE A 362 -10.22 4.70 8.23
C PHE A 362 -9.54 6.02 7.84
N ASP A 363 -9.38 6.94 8.78
CA ASP A 363 -8.79 8.27 8.57
C ASP A 363 -7.56 8.48 9.48
N LEU A 364 -6.46 9.03 8.95
CA LEU A 364 -5.26 9.33 9.73
C LEU A 364 -5.52 10.32 10.88
N ARG A 365 -6.54 11.17 10.75
CA ARG A 365 -6.97 12.12 11.79
C ARG A 365 -7.42 11.38 13.06
N HIS A 366 -7.79 10.10 12.98
CA HIS A 366 -8.08 9.26 14.14
C HIS A 366 -6.88 9.06 15.07
N VAL A 367 -5.66 9.09 14.52
CA VAL A 367 -4.41 8.97 15.30
C VAL A 367 -3.66 10.30 15.41
N GLN A 368 -4.36 11.44 15.31
CA GLN A 368 -3.77 12.78 15.34
C GLN A 368 -2.88 13.00 16.56
N SER A 369 -3.35 12.64 17.75
CA SER A 369 -2.59 12.80 19.00
C SER A 369 -1.24 12.06 18.96
N PHE A 370 -1.19 10.90 18.31
CA PHE A 370 0.06 10.17 18.11
C PHE A 370 0.97 10.86 17.09
N ILE A 371 0.39 11.35 15.98
CA ILE A 371 1.11 12.08 14.93
C ILE A 371 1.76 13.35 15.48
N ASP A 372 1.02 14.14 16.25
CA ASP A 372 1.51 15.39 16.84
C ASP A 372 2.67 15.14 17.80
N LYS A 373 2.54 14.13 18.67
CA LYS A 373 3.56 13.74 19.64
C LYS A 373 4.84 13.20 18.98
N ASN A 374 4.71 12.46 17.88
CA ASN A 374 5.80 11.72 17.25
C ASN A 374 6.26 12.30 15.91
N ASN A 375 5.88 13.54 15.62
CA ASN A 375 5.97 14.13 14.28
C ASN A 375 7.36 14.02 13.63
N LYS A 376 8.42 14.29 14.40
CA LYS A 376 9.82 14.17 13.94
C LYS A 376 10.21 12.75 13.49
N ASN A 377 9.52 11.74 14.01
CA ASN A 377 9.76 10.32 13.75
C ASN A 377 8.85 9.76 12.64
N ILE A 378 8.03 10.60 12.01
CA ILE A 378 7.11 10.21 10.95
C ILE A 378 7.54 10.89 9.66
N VAL A 379 8.06 10.11 8.71
CA VAL A 379 8.48 10.60 7.39
C VAL A 379 7.32 10.40 6.42
N PHE A 380 6.83 11.48 5.81
CA PHE A 380 5.74 11.41 4.82
C PHE A 380 6.25 11.86 3.45
N ILE A 381 6.33 10.95 2.47
CA ILE A 381 6.74 11.27 1.10
C ILE A 381 5.58 10.96 0.18
N THR A 382 5.10 11.97 -0.57
CA THR A 382 4.01 11.78 -1.52
C THR A 382 4.19 12.67 -2.73
N SER A 383 3.50 12.32 -3.80
CA SER A 383 3.27 13.23 -4.90
C SER A 383 2.07 14.11 -4.61
N THR A 384 2.10 15.39 -5.00
CA THR A 384 0.97 16.31 -4.83
C THR A 384 -0.13 16.09 -5.85
N ASP A 385 0.16 15.40 -6.95
CA ASP A 385 -0.79 14.93 -7.95
C ASP A 385 -1.26 13.49 -7.68
N ASP A 386 -1.00 12.93 -6.49
CA ASP A 386 -1.46 11.58 -6.15
C ASP A 386 -2.98 11.47 -6.27
N ILE A 387 -3.44 10.54 -7.10
CA ILE A 387 -4.85 10.37 -7.45
C ILE A 387 -5.73 9.98 -6.26
N LEU A 388 -5.15 9.55 -5.15
CA LEU A 388 -5.87 9.21 -3.92
C LEU A 388 -6.15 10.42 -3.03
N LEU A 389 -5.45 11.54 -3.21
CA LEU A 389 -5.54 12.70 -2.32
C LEU A 389 -6.53 13.75 -2.85
N GLU A 390 -7.24 14.40 -1.96
CA GLU A 390 -8.01 15.64 -2.22
C GLU A 390 -7.22 16.88 -1.77
N ASP A 391 -7.67 18.08 -2.15
CA ASP A 391 -7.01 19.33 -1.77
C ASP A 391 -6.95 19.47 -0.24
N GLU A 392 -8.02 19.08 0.46
CA GLU A 392 -8.10 19.05 1.92
C GLU A 392 -7.10 18.06 2.54
N ASP A 393 -6.84 16.92 1.87
CA ASP A 393 -5.85 15.95 2.32
C ASP A 393 -4.43 16.50 2.16
N LEU A 394 -4.14 17.18 1.06
CA LEU A 394 -2.85 17.85 0.86
C LEU A 394 -2.62 18.95 1.89
N ASP A 395 -3.64 19.75 2.18
CA ASP A 395 -3.55 20.81 3.19
C ASP A 395 -3.39 20.22 4.60
N TYR A 396 -4.07 19.13 4.90
CA TYR A 396 -3.83 18.35 6.12
C TYR A 396 -2.38 17.87 6.19
N ILE A 397 -1.82 17.28 5.13
CA ILE A 397 -0.43 16.80 5.11
C ILE A 397 0.54 17.96 5.34
N LYS A 398 0.34 19.09 4.67
CA LYS A 398 1.18 20.30 4.79
C LYS A 398 1.18 20.84 6.22
N LYS A 399 0.03 20.85 6.88
CA LYS A 399 -0.14 21.36 8.24
C LYS A 399 0.38 20.39 9.29
N THR A 400 0.18 19.10 9.07
CA THR A 400 0.39 18.06 10.08
C THR A 400 1.82 17.53 10.11
N PHE A 401 2.40 17.13 8.98
CA PHE A 401 3.69 16.42 8.99
C PHE A 401 4.86 17.37 8.77
N SER A 402 5.71 17.59 9.77
CA SER A 402 6.92 18.41 9.65
C SER A 402 7.99 17.74 8.80
N ASN A 403 8.18 16.42 8.95
CA ASN A 403 9.13 15.64 8.16
C ASN A 403 8.45 15.08 6.91
N ARG A 404 8.13 15.97 5.97
CA ARG A 404 7.44 15.63 4.72
C ARG A 404 8.24 16.02 3.47
N VAL A 405 8.01 15.31 2.37
CA VAL A 405 8.44 15.69 1.03
C VAL A 405 7.22 15.62 0.11
N LEU A 406 6.94 16.72 -0.57
CA LEU A 406 5.83 16.86 -1.51
C LEU A 406 6.38 17.00 -2.92
N ILE A 407 6.42 15.91 -3.67
CA ILE A 407 6.91 15.89 -5.05
C ILE A 407 5.78 16.41 -5.96
N PRO A 408 5.98 17.41 -6.84
CA PRO A 408 4.88 18.03 -7.59
C PRO A 408 4.11 17.07 -8.52
N PHE A 409 4.75 15.97 -8.90
CA PHE A 409 4.27 14.99 -9.85
C PHE A 409 4.59 13.57 -9.38
N GLY A 410 4.07 12.58 -10.10
CA GLY A 410 4.42 11.18 -9.91
C GLY A 410 3.24 10.24 -9.73
N GLY A 411 2.03 10.81 -9.62
CA GLY A 411 0.81 10.06 -9.40
C GLY A 411 0.92 9.17 -8.16
N HIS A 412 0.11 8.11 -8.13
CA HIS A 412 0.13 7.16 -7.04
C HIS A 412 1.26 6.14 -7.24
N THR A 413 2.29 6.22 -6.39
CA THR A 413 3.47 5.33 -6.34
C THR A 413 4.41 5.36 -7.56
N GLY A 414 4.04 6.04 -8.65
CA GLY A 414 4.77 5.99 -9.92
C GLY A 414 6.20 6.50 -9.82
N VAL A 415 6.40 7.61 -9.12
CA VAL A 415 7.73 8.23 -8.92
C VAL A 415 8.56 7.54 -7.84
N LEU A 416 7.99 6.64 -7.02
CA LEU A 416 8.74 5.94 -5.95
C LEU A 416 9.86 5.06 -6.49
N TRP A 417 9.72 4.61 -7.74
CA TRP A 417 10.71 3.85 -8.48
C TRP A 417 11.90 4.68 -8.97
N HIS A 418 11.82 6.01 -8.92
CA HIS A 418 12.88 6.89 -9.37
C HIS A 418 14.08 6.84 -8.42
N LYS A 419 15.29 6.75 -8.97
CA LYS A 419 16.55 6.66 -8.19
C LYS A 419 16.69 7.78 -7.16
N ASP A 420 16.28 9.01 -7.49
CA ASP A 420 16.36 10.15 -6.58
C ASP A 420 15.40 9.98 -5.39
N VAL A 421 14.16 9.55 -5.66
CA VAL A 421 13.15 9.30 -4.62
C VAL A 421 13.53 8.09 -3.77
N SER A 422 14.10 7.07 -4.39
CA SER A 422 14.64 5.88 -3.72
C SER A 422 15.78 6.21 -2.78
N LYS A 423 16.66 7.14 -3.18
CA LYS A 423 17.72 7.63 -2.30
C LYS A 423 17.13 8.47 -1.17
N LEU A 424 16.22 9.38 -1.50
CA LEU A 424 15.57 10.30 -0.58
C LEU A 424 14.81 9.59 0.55
N MET A 425 14.05 8.53 0.25
CA MET A 425 13.27 7.81 1.27
C MET A 425 14.16 7.21 2.37
N VAL A 426 15.40 6.83 2.04
CA VAL A 426 16.36 6.33 3.03
C VAL A 426 17.04 7.50 3.75
N ASP A 427 17.47 8.54 3.01
CA ASP A 427 18.09 9.73 3.60
C ASP A 427 17.19 10.37 4.66
N LYS A 428 15.91 10.60 4.34
CA LYS A 428 14.91 11.18 5.27
C LYS A 428 14.68 10.32 6.51
N LEU A 429 14.81 9.00 6.39
CA LEU A 429 14.66 8.09 7.52
C LEU A 429 15.89 8.13 8.45
N GLU A 430 17.07 8.40 7.89
CA GLU A 430 18.36 8.49 8.59
C GLU A 430 18.60 9.85 9.28
N GLU A 431 17.86 10.91 8.91
CA GLU A 431 17.91 12.23 9.56
C GLU A 431 17.57 12.16 11.06
N ASN A 432 18.24 12.93 11.93
CA ASN A 432 18.05 12.84 13.40
C ASN A 432 16.93 13.70 13.95
#